data_AF-A0A5A8A2S7-F1
#
_entry.id   AF-A0A5A8A2S7-F1
#
_cell.length_a   1.000
_cell.length_b   1.000
_cell.length_c   1.000
_cell.angle_alpha   90.00
_cell.angle_beta   90.00
_cell.angle_gamma   90.00
#
_symmetry.space_group_name_H-M   'P 1'
#
loop_
_entity.id
_entity.type
_entity.pdbx_description
1 polymer ?
#
loop_
_entity_poly.entity_id
_entity_poly.type
_entity_poly.pdbx_seq_one_letter_code
_entity_poly.pdbx_strand_id
1 'polypeptide(L)'
;MSQFQPGQSGNPGGRPKASAKVRDLARAHTETALQVLVAIATAGESEAARVAAANAILDRGYGKPTQPIDGDGEGGAIPTGMTVTFIRPGQPPDAG
;
A
#
# COMPACT_ATOMS: atom_id res chain seq x y z
N MET A 1 1.13 -31.46 2.41
CA MET A 1 1.83 -30.25 1.92
C MET A 1 0.90 -29.55 0.93
N SER A 2 0.29 -28.42 1.29
CA SER A 2 -0.58 -27.69 0.35
C SER A 2 0.30 -26.93 -0.66
N GLN A 3 0.34 -27.42 -1.88
CA GLN A 3 1.13 -26.85 -2.97
C GLN A 3 0.34 -25.74 -3.65
N PHE A 4 0.85 -24.52 -3.62
CA PHE A 4 0.36 -23.44 -4.48
C PHE A 4 0.58 -23.84 -5.94
N GLN A 5 -0.47 -23.75 -6.77
CA GLN A 5 -0.40 -24.08 -8.18
C GLN A 5 0.17 -22.90 -8.99
N PRO A 6 1.25 -23.09 -9.77
CA PRO A 6 1.78 -22.04 -10.63
C PRO A 6 0.70 -21.49 -11.56
N GLY A 7 0.49 -20.17 -11.55
CA GLY A 7 -0.52 -19.50 -12.37
C GLY A 7 -1.93 -19.41 -11.77
N GLN A 8 -2.19 -20.01 -10.61
CA GLN A 8 -3.46 -19.88 -9.91
C GLN A 8 -3.28 -19.14 -8.57
N SER A 9 -3.91 -17.97 -8.45
CA SER A 9 -3.97 -17.25 -7.18
C SER A 9 -4.63 -18.14 -6.12
N GLY A 10 -4.02 -18.28 -4.94
CA GLY A 10 -4.65 -18.96 -3.79
C GLY A 10 -5.89 -18.24 -3.27
N ASN A 11 -6.16 -17.03 -3.74
CA ASN A 11 -7.40 -16.32 -3.56
C ASN A 11 -7.90 -15.81 -4.93
N PRO A 12 -8.56 -16.68 -5.73
CA PRO A 12 -9.04 -16.29 -7.06
C PRO A 12 -10.15 -15.23 -7.00
N GLY A 13 -10.88 -15.14 -5.88
CA GLY A 13 -11.87 -14.09 -5.62
C GLY A 13 -11.28 -12.74 -5.19
N GLY A 14 -9.96 -12.66 -5.01
CA GLY A 14 -9.28 -11.47 -4.54
C GLY A 14 -9.66 -11.09 -3.10
N ARG A 15 -9.11 -9.97 -2.61
CA ARG A 15 -9.47 -9.47 -1.28
C ARG A 15 -10.99 -9.31 -1.22
N PRO A 16 -11.68 -9.96 -0.26
CA PRO A 16 -13.11 -9.75 -0.06
C PRO A 16 -13.34 -8.24 0.03
N LYS A 17 -14.31 -7.73 -0.73
CA LYS A 17 -14.78 -6.35 -0.59
C LYS A 17 -15.33 -6.23 0.83
N ALA A 18 -14.50 -6.03 1.85
CA ALA A 18 -14.93 -5.51 3.14
C ALA A 18 -15.89 -4.37 2.79
N SER A 19 -17.16 -4.52 3.22
CA SER A 19 -18.28 -3.92 2.49
C SER A 19 -17.95 -2.47 2.15
N ALA A 20 -17.95 -2.11 0.86
CA ALA A 20 -17.51 -0.78 0.42
C ALA A 20 -18.16 0.33 1.28
N LYS A 21 -19.41 0.07 1.68
CA LYS A 21 -20.18 0.83 2.67
C LYS A 21 -19.46 1.08 4.01
N VAL A 22 -18.89 0.08 4.67
CA VAL A 22 -18.13 0.27 5.92
C VAL A 22 -16.91 1.16 5.69
N ARG A 23 -16.24 1.03 4.54
CA ARG A 23 -15.09 1.88 4.20
C ARG A 23 -15.50 3.33 3.98
N ASP A 24 -16.62 3.54 3.30
CA ASP A 24 -17.14 4.88 3.02
C ASP A 24 -17.66 5.55 4.31
N LEU A 25 -18.33 4.79 5.17
CA LEU A 25 -18.71 5.26 6.51
C LEU A 25 -17.48 5.65 7.33
N ALA A 26 -16.43 4.83 7.35
CA ALA A 26 -15.20 5.15 8.06
C ALA A 26 -14.52 6.42 7.51
N ARG A 27 -14.53 6.62 6.18
CA ARG A 27 -13.99 7.82 5.55
C ARG A 27 -14.75 9.08 5.95
N ALA A 28 -16.07 9.00 6.12
CA ALA A 28 -16.88 10.13 6.56
C ALA A 28 -16.48 10.65 7.96
N HIS A 29 -15.88 9.82 8.81
CA HIS A 29 -15.41 10.21 10.14
C HIS A 29 -13.96 10.73 10.18
N THR A 30 -13.32 10.93 9.03
CA THR A 30 -11.89 11.31 8.98
C THR A 30 -11.61 12.62 9.74
N GLU A 31 -12.48 13.63 9.60
CA GLU A 31 -12.29 14.92 10.28
C GLU A 31 -12.37 14.78 11.81
N THR A 32 -13.40 14.09 12.31
CA THR A 32 -13.54 13.82 13.75
C THR A 32 -12.36 13.03 14.30
N ALA A 33 -11.91 12.00 13.58
CA ALA A 33 -10.75 11.22 13.97
C ALA A 33 -9.47 12.08 14.01
N LEU A 34 -9.31 12.99 13.05
CA LEU A 34 -8.17 13.91 13.04
C LEU A 34 -8.20 14.87 14.23
N GLN A 35 -9.37 15.42 14.58
CA GLN A 35 -9.53 16.29 15.76
C GLN A 35 -9.15 15.56 17.06
N VAL A 36 -9.55 14.29 17.19
CA VAL A 36 -9.17 13.46 18.35
C VAL A 36 -7.65 13.25 18.40
N LEU A 37 -7.00 12.96 17.27
CA LEU A 37 -5.54 12.83 17.22
C LEU A 37 -4.84 14.14 17.62
N VAL A 38 -5.35 15.29 17.16
CA VAL A 38 -4.80 16.60 17.56
C VAL A 38 -4.93 16.79 19.07
N ALA A 39 -6.11 16.52 19.64
CA ALA A 39 -6.33 16.64 21.08
C ALA A 39 -5.39 15.73 21.90
N ILE A 40 -5.21 14.47 21.46
CA ILE A 40 -4.27 13.54 22.09
C ILE A 40 -2.84 14.07 21.98
N ALA A 41 -2.41 14.56 20.82
CA ALA A 41 -1.06 15.08 20.63
C ALA A 41 -0.75 16.30 21.51
N THR A 42 -1.73 17.19 21.73
CA THR A 42 -1.56 18.43 22.49
C THR A 42 -1.74 18.26 23.99
N ALA A 43 -2.70 17.43 24.42
CA ALA A 43 -3.18 17.39 25.80
C ALA A 43 -3.30 15.98 26.40
N GLY A 44 -2.89 14.92 25.67
CA GLY A 44 -2.91 13.56 26.19
C GLY A 44 -1.97 13.37 27.37
N GLU A 45 -2.37 12.53 28.33
CA GLU A 45 -1.63 12.29 29.58
C GLU A 45 -0.36 11.44 29.39
N SER A 46 -0.31 10.65 28.33
CA SER A 46 0.82 9.76 28.02
C SER A 46 1.67 10.32 26.89
N GLU A 47 2.97 10.48 27.13
CA GLU A 47 3.94 10.86 26.10
C GLU A 47 3.91 9.90 24.90
N ALA A 48 3.80 8.58 25.16
CA ALA A 48 3.69 7.59 24.10
C ALA A 48 2.43 7.80 23.24
N ALA A 49 1.29 8.13 23.85
CA ALA A 49 0.06 8.45 23.11
C ALA A 49 0.21 9.73 22.30
N ARG A 50 0.86 10.76 22.86
CA ARG A 50 1.14 12.03 22.16
C ARG A 50 2.02 11.82 20.94
N VAL A 51 3.12 11.08 21.09
CA VAL A 51 4.06 10.74 20.01
C VAL A 51 3.35 9.92 18.93
N ALA A 52 2.57 8.91 19.32
CA ALA A 52 1.81 8.09 18.38
C ALA A 52 0.80 8.93 17.57
N ALA A 53 0.07 9.84 18.22
CA ALA A 53 -0.87 10.72 17.55
C ALA A 53 -0.18 11.73 16.62
N ALA A 54 0.93 12.33 17.05
CA ALA A 54 1.72 13.24 16.22
C ALA A 54 2.26 12.54 14.96
N ASN A 55 2.85 11.36 15.11
CA ASN A 55 3.33 10.56 13.96
C ASN A 55 2.18 10.18 13.02
N ALA A 56 1.01 9.81 13.55
CA ALA A 56 -0.16 9.48 12.73
C ALA A 56 -0.66 10.67 11.89
N ILE A 57 -0.53 11.90 12.38
CA ILE A 57 -0.86 13.12 11.62
C ILE A 57 0.20 13.37 10.55
N LEU A 58 1.48 13.35 10.91
CA LEU A 58 2.59 13.62 9.99
C LEU A 58 2.66 12.62 8.85
N ASP A 59 2.51 11.32 9.15
CA ASP A 59 2.49 10.24 8.16
C ASP A 59 1.39 10.42 7.09
N ARG A 60 0.30 11.11 7.42
CA ARG A 60 -0.79 11.42 6.48
C ARG A 60 -0.54 12.68 5.67
N GLY A 61 0.09 13.69 6.26
CA GLY A 61 0.39 14.96 5.59
C GLY A 61 1.61 14.89 4.68
N TYR A 62 2.63 14.14 5.08
CA TYR A 62 3.94 14.07 4.41
C TYR A 62 4.26 12.68 3.87
N GLY A 63 3.45 11.67 4.19
CA GLY A 63 3.76 10.28 3.90
C GLY A 63 4.71 9.67 4.93
N LYS A 64 4.84 8.34 4.87
CA LYS A 64 5.86 7.62 5.64
C LYS A 64 7.20 7.72 4.90
N PRO A 65 8.34 7.74 5.62
CA PRO A 65 9.65 7.60 5.01
C PRO A 65 9.70 6.38 4.09
N THR A 66 10.29 6.54 2.90
CA THR A 66 10.50 5.45 1.94
C THR A 66 11.19 4.30 2.67
N GLN A 67 10.53 3.14 2.73
CA GLN A 67 11.17 1.94 3.25
C GLN A 67 12.30 1.56 2.29
N PRO A 68 13.54 1.36 2.76
CA PRO A 68 14.57 0.79 1.93
C PRO A 68 14.09 -0.57 1.43
N ILE A 69 14.17 -0.76 0.12
CA ILE A 69 13.81 -2.02 -0.54
C ILE A 69 15.11 -2.83 -0.61
N ASP A 70 15.28 -3.78 0.29
CA ASP A 70 16.42 -4.70 0.24
C ASP A 70 16.18 -5.74 -0.86
N GLY A 71 16.96 -5.64 -1.95
CA GLY A 71 17.07 -6.72 -2.93
C GLY A 71 17.83 -7.92 -2.36
N ASP A 72 17.32 -9.11 -2.66
CA ASP A 72 17.95 -10.44 -2.59
C ASP A 72 18.79 -10.78 -1.34
N GLY A 73 18.51 -10.14 -0.20
CA GLY A 73 19.14 -10.45 1.09
C GLY A 73 20.50 -9.80 1.35
N GLU A 74 21.01 -8.95 0.44
CA GLU A 74 22.33 -8.30 0.57
C GLU A 74 22.24 -6.75 0.50
N GLY A 75 21.10 -6.16 0.87
CA GLY A 75 20.98 -4.72 1.15
C GLY A 75 21.27 -3.77 -0.02
N GLY A 76 21.18 -4.26 -1.27
CA GLY A 76 21.42 -3.46 -2.48
C GLY A 76 20.15 -2.81 -3.01
N ALA A 77 20.23 -1.53 -3.41
CA ALA A 77 19.14 -0.81 -4.05
C ALA A 77 18.70 -1.49 -5.36
N ILE A 78 17.41 -1.82 -5.48
CA ILE A 78 16.86 -2.43 -6.70
C ILE A 78 16.68 -1.35 -7.78
N PRO A 79 17.30 -1.47 -8.96
CA PRO A 79 17.10 -0.51 -10.05
C PRO A 79 15.66 -0.58 -10.56
N THR A 80 14.90 0.51 -10.35
CA THR A 80 13.54 0.70 -10.85
C THR A 80 13.55 1.15 -12.31
N GLY A 81 14.18 0.35 -13.18
CA GLY A 81 14.10 0.52 -14.64
C GLY A 81 12.99 -0.36 -15.20
N MET A 82 11.79 0.17 -15.40
CA MET A 82 10.72 -0.56 -16.10
C MET A 82 10.85 -0.32 -17.61
N THR A 83 11.39 -1.29 -18.35
CA THR A 83 11.43 -1.25 -19.82
C THR A 83 10.09 -1.74 -20.37
N VAL A 84 9.29 -0.82 -20.94
CA VAL A 84 8.05 -1.17 -21.65
C VAL A 84 8.38 -1.41 -23.13
N THR A 85 8.36 -2.68 -23.55
CA THR A 85 8.50 -3.05 -24.96
C THR A 85 7.12 -3.27 -25.58
N PHE A 86 6.69 -2.39 -26.48
CA PHE A 86 5.46 -2.58 -27.25
C PHE A 86 5.71 -3.57 -28.41
N ILE A 87 5.23 -4.80 -28.26
CA ILE A 87 5.24 -5.80 -29.34
C ILE A 87 4.00 -5.57 -30.22
N ARG A 88 4.20 -5.23 -31.50
CA ARG A 88 3.12 -5.20 -32.49
C ARG A 88 2.72 -6.64 -32.84
N PRO A 89 1.44 -7.04 -32.72
CA PRO A 89 1.02 -8.36 -33.16
C PRO A 89 0.86 -8.42 -34.68
N GLY A 90 1.47 -9.44 -35.29
CA GLY A 90 1.09 -9.97 -36.60
C GLY A 90 1.74 -9.30 -37.82
N GLN A 91 2.89 -9.82 -38.24
CA GLN A 91 3.22 -9.87 -39.67
C GLN A 91 2.93 -11.31 -40.13
N PRO A 92 1.92 -11.54 -41.00
CA PRO A 92 1.73 -12.86 -41.58
C PRO A 92 2.96 -13.23 -42.43
N PRO A 93 3.35 -14.51 -42.50
CA PRO A 93 4.45 -14.94 -43.34
C PRO A 93 4.11 -14.69 -44.81
N ASP A 94 5.03 -14.03 -45.51
CA ASP A 94 4.93 -13.81 -46.95
C ASP A 94 4.84 -15.16 -47.67
N ALA A 95 3.73 -15.40 -48.36
CA ALA A 95 3.55 -16.54 -49.22
C ALA A 95 4.35 -16.30 -50.53
N GLY A 96 5.50 -16.95 -50.63
CA GLY A 96 6.28 -17.12 -51.86
C GLY A 96 6.38 -18.60 -52.21
#